data_AF-A0A1N6RYM1-F1
#
_entry.id   AF-A0A1N6RYM1-F1
#
_cell.length_a   1.000
_cell.length_b   1.000
_cell.length_c   1.000
_cell.angle_alpha   90.00
_cell.angle_beta   90.00
_cell.angle_gamma   90.00
#
_symmetry.space_group_name_H-M   'P 1'
#
loop_
_entity.id
_entity.type
_entity.pdbx_description
1 polymer ?
#
loop_
_entity_poly.entity_id
_entity_poly.type
_entity_poly.pdbx_seq_one_letter_code
_entity_poly.pdbx_strand_id
1 'polypeptide(L)'
;MSSRGTYVLASVSRAVRTVELVAAAGALRLAELAASLGVSRPGAFRIAQTLVAHRWLVQGEDRRYRIGPAARDLAETAEPVRDDTRGG
;
A
#
# COMPACT_ATOMS: atom_id res chain seq x y z
N MET A 1 -1.45 -23.90 24.46
CA MET A 1 -1.02 -23.84 23.05
C MET A 1 -2.06 -23.05 22.27
N SER A 2 -1.92 -21.72 22.20
CA SER A 2 -2.83 -20.90 21.41
C SER A 2 -2.28 -20.79 20.00
N SER A 3 -3.02 -21.32 19.03
CA SER A 3 -2.69 -21.24 17.62
C SER A 3 -2.40 -19.79 17.26
N ARG A 4 -1.20 -19.47 16.78
CA ARG A 4 -0.87 -18.19 16.15
C ARG A 4 -1.59 -18.13 14.81
N GLY A 5 -2.92 -18.10 14.82
CA GLY A 5 -3.69 -17.68 13.67
C GLY A 5 -3.33 -16.21 13.42
N THR A 6 -2.64 -15.93 12.33
CA THR A 6 -2.28 -14.57 11.93
C THR A 6 -3.55 -13.72 11.96
N TYR A 7 -3.65 -12.82 12.94
CA TYR A 7 -4.79 -11.92 13.03
C TYR A 7 -4.61 -10.84 11.96
N VAL A 8 -5.13 -11.12 10.78
CA VAL A 8 -5.06 -10.22 9.63
C VAL A 8 -6.33 -9.40 9.54
N LEU A 9 -6.21 -8.10 9.77
CA LEU A 9 -7.30 -7.16 9.52
C LEU A 9 -7.43 -6.93 8.01
N ALA A 10 -8.57 -7.33 7.45
CA ALA A 10 -8.83 -7.20 6.01
C ALA A 10 -8.69 -5.75 5.49
N SER A 11 -9.03 -4.75 6.32
CA SER A 11 -8.84 -3.34 5.99
C SER A 11 -7.36 -2.95 5.89
N VAL A 12 -6.54 -3.41 6.84
CA VAL A 12 -5.09 -3.15 6.88
C VAL A 12 -4.41 -3.85 5.70
N SER A 13 -4.73 -5.12 5.43
CA SER A 13 -4.18 -5.81 4.26
C SER A 13 -4.53 -5.14 2.94
N ARG A 14 -5.75 -4.60 2.80
CA ARG A 14 -6.13 -3.85 1.59
C ARG A 14 -5.34 -2.54 1.46
N ALA A 15 -5.09 -1.85 2.57
CA ALA A 15 -4.27 -0.64 2.57
C ALA A 15 -2.83 -0.94 2.14
N VAL A 16 -2.21 -1.96 2.74
CA VAL A 16 -0.85 -2.41 2.37
C VAL A 16 -0.79 -2.78 0.88
N ARG A 17 -1.73 -3.63 0.42
CA ARG A 17 -1.78 -4.06 -0.98
C ARG A 17 -2.02 -2.91 -1.96
N THR A 18 -2.73 -1.86 -1.54
CA THR A 18 -2.92 -0.65 -2.36
C THR A 18 -1.58 0.05 -2.62
N VAL A 19 -0.74 0.18 -1.59
CA VAL A 19 0.60 0.78 -1.72
C VAL A 19 1.48 -0.06 -2.65
N GLU A 20 1.50 -1.38 -2.47
CA GLU A 20 2.26 -2.31 -3.32
C GLU A 20 1.85 -2.21 -4.80
N LEU A 21 0.54 -2.20 -5.07
CA LEU A 21 0.00 -2.08 -6.43
C LEU A 21 0.39 -0.75 -7.09
N VAL A 22 0.29 0.36 -6.36
CA VAL A 22 0.67 1.68 -6.89
C VAL A 22 2.18 1.77 -7.10
N ALA A 23 3.00 1.21 -6.20
CA ALA A 23 4.45 1.16 -6.34
C ALA A 23 4.85 0.38 -7.60
N ALA A 24 4.27 -0.81 -7.80
CA ALA A 24 4.57 -1.69 -8.94
C ALA A 24 4.15 -1.08 -10.28
N ALA A 25 2.99 -0.41 -10.33
CA ALA A 25 2.47 0.21 -11.56
C ALA A 25 3.00 1.64 -11.81
N GLY A 26 3.65 2.25 -10.81
CA GLY A 26 4.05 3.66 -10.80
C GLY A 26 2.89 4.65 -10.60
N ALA A 27 1.76 4.45 -11.28
CA ALA A 27 0.56 5.27 -11.13
C ALA A 27 -0.73 4.54 -11.53
N LEU A 28 -1.77 4.58 -10.68
CA LEU A 28 -3.06 3.92 -10.95
C LEU A 28 -4.25 4.85 -10.75
N ARG A 29 -5.29 4.72 -11.59
CA ARG A 29 -6.60 5.33 -11.40
C ARG A 29 -7.42 4.55 -10.38
N LEU A 30 -8.42 5.20 -9.80
CA LEU A 30 -9.33 4.57 -8.83
C LEU A 30 -10.01 3.30 -9.36
N ALA A 31 -10.37 3.27 -10.65
CA ALA A 31 -11.02 2.11 -11.26
C ALA A 31 -10.07 0.90 -11.36
N GLU A 32 -8.81 1.16 -11.70
CA GLU A 32 -7.77 0.13 -11.78
C GLU A 32 -7.48 -0.43 -10.38
N LEU A 33 -7.39 0.44 -9.37
CA LEU A 33 -7.27 0.03 -7.97
C LEU A 33 -8.44 -0.84 -7.49
N ALA A 34 -9.68 -0.43 -7.78
CA ALA A 34 -10.87 -1.18 -7.39
C ALA A 34 -10.89 -2.58 -8.02
N ALA A 35 -10.54 -2.67 -9.30
CA ALA A 35 -10.43 -3.94 -10.03
C ALA A 35 -9.34 -4.84 -9.45
N SER A 36 -8.13 -4.31 -9.24
CA SER A 36 -6.99 -5.08 -8.69
C SER A 36 -7.21 -5.55 -7.25
N LEU A 37 -7.94 -4.77 -6.45
CA LEU A 37 -8.28 -5.12 -5.07
C LEU A 37 -9.52 -6.03 -4.95
N GLY A 38 -10.30 -6.19 -6.03
CA GLY A 38 -11.57 -6.93 -6.00
C GLY A 38 -12.62 -6.30 -5.07
N VAL A 39 -12.67 -4.96 -5.01
CA VAL A 39 -13.60 -4.22 -4.13
C VAL A 39 -14.45 -3.22 -4.91
N SER A 40 -15.51 -2.74 -4.30
CA SER A 40 -16.33 -1.67 -4.87
C SER A 40 -15.54 -0.36 -4.98
N ARG A 41 -15.91 0.49 -5.95
CA ARG A 41 -15.27 1.79 -6.16
C ARG A 41 -15.30 2.69 -4.92
N PRO A 42 -16.40 2.78 -4.14
CA PRO A 42 -16.40 3.52 -2.86
C PRO A 42 -15.44 2.92 -1.82
N GLY A 43 -15.31 1.58 -1.78
CA GLY A 43 -14.37 0.90 -0.88
C GLY A 43 -12.90 1.23 -1.21
N ALA A 44 -12.54 1.13 -2.49
CA ALA A 44 -11.21 1.53 -2.96
C ALA A 44 -10.94 3.02 -2.70
N PHE A 45 -11.95 3.88 -2.88
CA PHE A 45 -11.82 5.31 -2.64
C PHE A 45 -11.51 5.61 -1.18
N ARG A 46 -12.22 4.98 -0.23
CA ARG A 46 -11.94 5.17 1.20
C ARG A 46 -10.50 4.78 1.56
N ILE A 47 -10.03 3.63 1.05
CA ILE A 47 -8.66 3.17 1.29
C ILE A 47 -7.64 4.17 0.71
N ALA A 48 -7.83 4.58 -0.55
CA ALA A 48 -6.93 5.50 -1.22
C ALA A 48 -6.90 6.87 -0.52
N GLN A 49 -8.06 7.42 -0.14
CA GLN A 49 -8.14 8.68 0.58
C GLN A 49 -7.49 8.62 1.97
N THR A 50 -7.65 7.50 2.69
CA THR A 50 -6.93 7.29 3.95
C THR A 50 -5.41 7.33 3.72
N LEU A 51 -4.90 6.63 2.72
CA LEU A 51 -3.46 6.65 2.40
C LEU A 51 -2.98 8.03 1.92
N VAL A 52 -3.81 8.79 1.19
CA VAL A 52 -3.52 10.18 0.82
C VAL A 52 -3.46 11.09 2.05
N ALA A 53 -4.40 10.95 2.98
CA ALA A 53 -4.41 11.73 4.23
C ALA A 53 -3.15 11.48 5.07
N HIS A 54 -2.58 10.26 5.02
CA HIS A 54 -1.31 9.92 5.67
C HIS A 54 -0.08 10.16 4.78
N ARG A 55 -0.25 10.79 3.59
CA ARG A 55 0.80 11.07 2.59
C ARG A 55 1.53 9.84 2.05
N TRP A 56 0.97 8.65 2.20
CA TRP A 56 1.48 7.41 1.59
C TRP A 56 1.19 7.36 0.09
N LEU A 57 0.09 7.98 -0.32
CA LEU A 57 -0.25 8.22 -1.72
C LEU A 57 -0.41 9.72 -1.97
N VAL A 58 -0.30 10.11 -3.23
CA VAL A 58 -0.69 11.43 -3.74
C VAL A 58 -1.59 11.19 -4.95
N GLN A 59 -2.69 11.94 -5.04
CA GLN A 59 -3.52 11.97 -6.24
C GLN A 59 -3.11 13.18 -7.10
N GLY A 60 -2.62 12.91 -8.30
CA GLY A 60 -2.30 13.96 -9.28
C GLY A 60 -3.55 14.54 -9.94
N GLU A 61 -3.38 15.65 -10.67
CA GLU A 61 -4.44 16.28 -11.46
C GLU A 61 -5.06 15.33 -12.50
N ASP A 62 -4.26 14.37 -12.98
CA ASP A 62 -4.68 13.28 -13.88
C ASP A 62 -5.55 12.19 -13.21
N ARG A 63 -5.89 12.39 -11.94
CA ARG A 63 -6.65 11.47 -11.07
C ARG A 63 -5.97 10.13 -10.87
N ARG A 64 -4.66 10.04 -11.11
CA ARG A 64 -3.85 8.85 -10.80
C ARG A 64 -3.20 9.00 -9.43
N TYR A 65 -3.28 7.93 -8.66
CA TYR A 65 -2.58 7.77 -7.39
C TYR A 65 -1.14 7.32 -7.68
N ARG A 66 -0.19 7.97 -7.01
CA ARG A 66 1.25 7.68 -7.02
C ARG A 66 1.74 7.52 -5.59
N ILE A 67 2.89 6.89 -5.41
CA ILE A 67 3.56 6.83 -4.10
C ILE A 67 3.85 8.25 -3.61
N GLY A 68 3.40 8.53 -2.39
CA GLY A 68 3.55 9.81 -1.71
C GLY A 68 4.87 9.92 -0.94
N PRO A 69 5.16 11.11 -0.39
CA PRO A 69 6.43 11.38 0.29
C PRO A 69 6.65 10.52 1.53
N ALA A 70 5.62 10.24 2.34
CA ALA A 70 5.82 9.49 3.58
C ALA A 70 6.41 8.08 3.35
N ALA A 71 6.06 7.43 2.24
CA ALA A 71 6.61 6.13 1.88
C ALA A 71 8.07 6.23 1.42
N ARG A 72 8.45 7.34 0.76
CA ARG A 72 9.85 7.59 0.35
C ARG A 72 10.72 7.94 1.55
N ASP A 73 10.26 8.86 2.40
CA ASP A 73 10.90 9.24 3.66
C ASP A 73 11.17 8.00 4.53
N LEU A 74 10.19 7.08 4.60
CA LEU A 74 10.33 5.82 5.33
C LEU A 74 11.37 4.89 4.68
N ALA A 75 11.40 4.79 3.35
CA ALA A 75 12.37 3.94 2.66
C ALA A 75 13.80 4.47 2.78
N GLU A 76 13.98 5.79 2.81
CA GLU A 76 15.30 6.43 2.99
C GLU A 76 15.84 6.27 4.42
N THR A 77 14.95 6.23 5.41
CA THR A 77 15.31 6.12 6.84
C THR A 77 15.39 4.67 7.32
N ALA A 78 14.71 3.74 6.65
CA ALA A 78 14.77 2.33 6.98
C ALA A 78 16.17 1.79 6.68
N GLU A 79 16.87 1.32 7.72
CA GLU A 79 18.10 0.57 7.51
C GLU A 79 17.76 -0.71 6.72
N PRO A 80 18.47 -0.99 5.62
CA PRO A 80 18.26 -2.22 4.90
C PRO A 80 18.61 -3.38 5.84
N VAL A 81 17.61 -4.19 6.16
CA VAL A 81 17.83 -5.44 6.89
C VAL A 81 18.77 -6.28 6.02
N ARG A 82 20.02 -6.42 6.46
CA ARG A 82 20.97 -7.36 5.86
C ARG A 82 20.46 -8.74 6.18
N ASP A 83 19.96 -9.43 5.15
CA ASP A 83 19.61 -10.84 5.30
C ASP A 83 20.91 -11.66 5.32
N ASP A 84 21.49 -11.81 6.52
CA ASP A 84 22.69 -12.61 6.75
C ASP A 84 22.37 -14.13 6.75
N THR A 85 21.18 -14.56 6.32
CA THR A 85 20.77 -15.98 6.35
C THR A 85 21.30 -16.82 5.16
N ARG A 86 22.39 -16.40 4.50
CA ARG A 86 23.17 -17.29 3.62
C ARG A 86 24.49 -17.69 4.28
N GLY A 87 24.40 -18.65 5.18
CA GLY A 87 25.55 -19.38 5.71
C GLY A 87 25.10 -20.60 6.51
N GLY A 88 25.21 -21.79 5.93
CA GLY A 88 24.93 -23.08 6.58
C GLY A 88 24.38 -24.12 5.63
#